data_AF-A0AAV4JL43-F1
#
_entry.id   AF-A0AAV4JL43-F1
#
_cell.length_a   1.000
_cell.length_b   1.000
_cell.length_c   1.000
_cell.angle_alpha   90.00
_cell.angle_beta   90.00
_cell.angle_gamma   90.00
#
_symmetry.space_group_name_H-M   'P 1'
#
loop_
_entity.id
_entity.type
_entity.pdbx_description
1 polymer ?
#
loop_
_entity_poly.entity_id
_entity_poly.type
_entity_poly.pdbx_seq_one_letter_code
_entity_poly.pdbx_strand_id
1 'polypeptide(L)'
;MPDENFGNMRGGGPLHKDMMFGEVIANVMGNYRIYAAGVFFDRWKFENDDGSPRELFGPWAFRRRGSFFAEDTAGYTSQYVDTDWFRQAKARHGANFYGVKRYKLRAYVRSNINGTSSVRHEFFPVLYRAAPYELGFWTKPHFRCDGKVDAWVMTYVSPFFGLDSLRTRLEFRGVTTVDVPLSFLELNQCPMPYTVPNAFKNTARCDYLSTKVGS
;
A
#
# COMPACT_ATOMS: atom_id res chain seq x y z
N MET A 1 23.02 17.08 -3.36
CA MET A 1 22.12 17.05 -4.54
C MET A 1 21.76 18.48 -4.86
N PRO A 2 21.52 18.87 -6.13
CA PRO A 2 21.18 20.24 -6.47
C PRO A 2 19.77 20.53 -5.93
N ASP A 3 19.61 21.56 -5.10
CA ASP A 3 18.32 22.03 -4.63
C ASP A 3 17.51 22.57 -5.82
N GLU A 4 16.28 22.07 -6.06
CA GLU A 4 15.38 22.70 -7.03
C GLU A 4 14.97 24.07 -6.47
N ASN A 5 15.67 25.14 -6.85
CA ASN A 5 15.38 26.49 -6.40
C ASN A 5 14.36 27.17 -7.33
N PHE A 6 13.09 27.15 -6.92
CA PHE A 6 12.04 27.97 -7.52
C PHE A 6 11.87 29.26 -6.69
N GLY A 7 12.84 30.17 -6.80
CA GLY A 7 12.88 31.39 -5.99
C GLY A 7 13.07 31.09 -4.50
N ASN A 8 12.07 31.37 -3.67
CA ASN A 8 12.09 31.06 -2.23
C ASN A 8 11.69 29.62 -1.89
N MET A 9 11.23 28.83 -2.87
CA MET A 9 10.84 27.43 -2.67
C MET A 9 11.99 26.52 -3.06
N ARG A 10 12.50 25.76 -2.08
CA ARG A 10 13.47 24.67 -2.31
C ARG A 10 12.71 23.36 -2.45
N GLY A 11 12.78 22.74 -3.62
CA GLY A 11 12.27 21.40 -3.93
C GLY A 11 13.42 20.40 -4.13
N GLY A 12 13.09 19.15 -4.42
CA GLY A 12 14.07 18.12 -4.79
C GLY A 12 14.83 17.44 -3.64
N GLY A 13 14.38 17.63 -2.39
CA GLY A 13 14.94 16.93 -1.23
C GLY A 13 14.67 15.41 -1.24
N PRO A 14 15.40 14.64 -0.42
CA PRO A 14 15.13 13.22 -0.22
C PRO A 14 13.70 12.99 0.28
N LEU A 15 13.20 11.77 0.11
CA LEU A 15 11.84 11.39 0.51
C LEU A 15 11.67 11.58 2.02
N HIS A 16 10.83 12.55 2.41
CA HIS A 16 10.60 12.86 3.80
C HIS A 16 9.59 11.91 4.44
N LYS A 17 9.78 11.58 5.71
CA LYS A 17 8.86 10.70 6.48
C LYS A 17 7.42 11.22 6.47
N ASP A 18 7.22 12.54 6.56
CA ASP A 18 5.90 13.15 6.65
C ASP A 18 5.16 13.07 5.31
N MET A 19 5.89 13.05 4.18
CA MET A 19 5.29 12.79 2.87
C MET A 19 4.69 11.39 2.83
N MET A 20 5.40 10.39 3.36
CA MET A 20 4.91 9.01 3.40
C MET A 20 3.69 8.86 4.30
N PHE A 21 3.64 9.57 5.43
CA PHE A 21 2.43 9.66 6.25
C PHE A 21 1.26 10.32 5.51
N GLY A 22 1.54 11.40 4.77
CA GLY A 22 0.56 12.07 3.92
C GLY A 22 -0.06 11.12 2.90
N GLU A 23 0.75 10.31 2.22
CA GLU A 23 0.28 9.33 1.22
C GLU A 23 -0.64 8.27 1.82
N VAL A 24 -0.27 7.67 2.96
CA VAL A 24 -1.12 6.64 3.59
C VAL A 24 -2.43 7.23 4.13
N ILE A 25 -2.38 8.42 4.72
CA ILE A 25 -3.57 9.13 5.19
C ILE A 25 -4.49 9.48 4.01
N ALA A 26 -3.94 10.01 2.92
CA ALA A 26 -4.70 10.37 1.73
C ALA A 26 -5.45 9.18 1.13
N ASN A 27 -4.85 7.98 1.15
CA ASN A 27 -5.52 6.75 0.70
C ASN A 27 -6.76 6.43 1.55
N VAL A 28 -6.65 6.48 2.88
CA VAL A 28 -7.77 6.16 3.79
C VAL A 28 -8.83 7.25 3.77
N MET A 29 -8.44 8.51 3.66
CA MET A 29 -9.38 9.65 3.58
C MET A 29 -10.08 9.73 2.22
N GLY A 30 -9.37 9.40 1.14
CA GLY A 30 -9.86 9.54 -0.23
C GLY A 30 -10.90 8.51 -0.64
N ASN A 31 -10.98 7.37 0.04
CA ASN A 31 -11.93 6.32 -0.29
C ASN A 31 -12.47 5.61 0.97
N TYR A 32 -13.78 5.74 1.21
CA TYR A 32 -14.45 5.13 2.37
C TYR A 32 -14.39 3.59 2.40
N ARG A 33 -14.12 2.95 1.26
CA ARG A 33 -13.95 1.48 1.16
C ARG A 33 -12.58 1.01 1.64
N ILE A 34 -11.62 1.93 1.76
CA ILE A 34 -10.29 1.66 2.32
C ILE A 34 -10.38 1.92 3.82
N TYR A 35 -10.25 0.87 4.63
CA TYR A 35 -10.36 1.00 6.08
C TYR A 35 -9.01 1.30 6.73
N ALA A 36 -7.94 0.81 6.12
CA ALA A 36 -6.57 1.13 6.47
C ALA A 36 -5.65 0.96 5.25
N ALA A 37 -4.51 1.64 5.25
CA ALA A 37 -3.50 1.56 4.21
C ALA A 37 -2.12 1.77 4.83
N GLY A 38 -1.10 1.12 4.29
CA GLY A 38 0.26 1.26 4.80
C GLY A 38 1.32 1.17 3.73
N VAL A 39 2.48 1.72 4.04
CA VAL A 39 3.71 1.52 3.29
C VAL A 39 4.74 0.99 4.26
N PHE A 40 5.30 -0.18 3.97
CA PHE A 40 6.19 -0.90 4.87
C PHE A 40 7.52 -1.14 4.18
N PHE A 41 8.57 -0.47 4.65
CA PHE A 41 9.92 -0.62 4.11
C PHE A 41 10.60 -1.86 4.70
N ASP A 42 11.42 -2.54 3.90
CA ASP A 42 12.32 -3.57 4.42
C ASP A 42 13.43 -2.95 5.26
N ARG A 43 14.16 -3.78 6.00
CA ARG A 43 15.17 -3.29 6.95
C ARG A 43 16.20 -2.41 6.25
N TRP A 44 16.49 -1.25 6.85
CA TRP A 44 17.48 -0.29 6.35
C TRP A 44 17.20 0.23 4.92
N LYS A 45 15.94 0.20 4.47
CA LYS A 45 15.54 0.68 3.14
C LYS A 45 14.95 2.08 3.12
N PHE A 46 14.80 2.72 4.28
CA PHE A 46 14.38 4.11 4.43
C PHE A 46 15.47 4.91 5.13
N GLU A 47 15.69 6.14 4.67
CA GLU A 47 16.66 7.09 5.22
C GLU A 47 15.90 8.28 5.80
N ASN A 48 16.33 8.76 6.96
CA ASN A 48 15.83 9.99 7.54
C ASN A 48 16.39 11.20 6.80
N ASP A 49 15.90 12.39 7.14
CA ASP A 49 16.27 13.65 6.46
C ASP A 49 17.74 14.04 6.67
N ASP A 50 18.34 13.55 7.76
CA ASP A 50 19.76 13.69 8.05
C ASP A 50 20.63 12.65 7.31
N GLY A 51 20.01 11.78 6.50
CA GLY A 51 20.66 10.69 5.78
C GLY A 51 20.95 9.46 6.66
N SER A 52 20.53 9.45 7.93
CA SER A 52 20.71 8.28 8.79
C SER A 52 19.78 7.15 8.34
N PRO A 53 20.30 5.92 8.18
CA PRO A 53 19.47 4.79 7.78
C PRO A 53 18.60 4.36 8.95
N ARG A 54 17.33 4.07 8.66
CA ARG A 54 16.36 3.64 9.68
C ARG A 54 16.17 2.13 9.62
N GLU A 55 16.24 1.46 10.77
CA GLU A 55 16.11 0.00 10.80
C GLU A 55 14.76 -0.44 10.23
N LEU A 56 13.66 0.14 10.70
CA LEU A 56 12.31 -0.11 10.21
C LEU A 56 11.54 1.21 10.07
N PHE A 57 10.74 1.30 9.02
CA PHE A 57 9.82 2.40 8.78
C PHE A 57 8.57 1.87 8.11
N GLY A 58 7.44 2.00 8.78
CA GLY A 58 6.17 1.43 8.32
C GLY A 58 5.00 2.35 8.62
N PRO A 59 4.88 3.52 7.96
CA PRO A 59 3.72 4.38 8.11
C PRO A 59 2.45 3.63 7.73
N TRP A 60 1.49 3.61 8.65
CA TRP A 60 0.22 2.94 8.47
C TRP A 60 -0.90 3.84 8.97
N ALA A 61 -1.89 4.07 8.12
CA ALA A 61 -3.06 4.86 8.41
C ALA A 61 -4.29 3.97 8.51
N PHE A 62 -5.22 4.35 9.40
CA PHE A 62 -6.46 3.62 9.61
C PHE A 62 -7.59 4.56 10.04
N ARG A 63 -8.82 4.10 9.79
CA ARG A 63 -10.03 4.79 10.22
C ARG A 63 -10.55 4.18 11.52
N ARG A 64 -10.84 5.03 12.51
CA ARG A 64 -11.43 4.61 13.78
C ARG A 64 -12.45 5.63 14.27
N ARG A 65 -13.69 5.18 14.50
CA ARG A 65 -14.80 6.03 15.03
C ARG A 65 -15.03 7.33 14.26
N GLY A 66 -14.85 7.30 12.94
CA GLY A 66 -15.03 8.48 12.07
C GLY A 66 -13.80 9.39 11.97
N SER A 67 -12.78 9.18 12.77
CA SER A 67 -11.48 9.87 12.69
C SER A 67 -10.45 9.04 11.92
N PHE A 68 -9.41 9.71 11.44
CA PHE A 68 -8.29 9.12 10.72
C PHE A 68 -7.03 9.26 11.57
N PHE A 69 -6.27 8.18 11.65
CA PHE A 69 -5.04 8.10 12.40
C PHE A 69 -3.94 7.56 11.51
N ALA A 70 -2.70 7.95 11.77
CA ALA A 70 -1.55 7.30 11.19
C ALA A 70 -0.43 7.16 12.22
N GLU A 71 0.20 5.99 12.20
CA GLU A 71 1.22 5.60 13.15
C GLU A 71 2.37 4.89 12.42
N ASP A 72 3.56 4.92 13.01
CA ASP A 72 4.67 4.11 12.53
C ASP A 72 4.63 2.73 13.19
N THR A 73 4.36 1.70 12.40
CA THR A 73 4.30 0.31 12.87
C THR A 73 5.66 -0.24 13.31
N ALA A 74 6.77 0.41 12.96
CA ALA A 74 8.09 0.06 13.47
C ALA A 74 8.19 0.17 15.01
N GLY A 75 7.33 0.99 15.64
CA GLY A 75 7.29 1.15 17.10
C GLY A 75 6.49 0.07 17.84
N TYR A 76 5.89 -0.90 17.14
CA TYR A 76 5.08 -1.94 17.77
C TYR A 76 5.94 -3.10 18.29
N THR A 77 5.42 -3.83 19.29
CA THR A 77 6.09 -5.02 19.84
C THR A 77 6.26 -6.13 18.79
N SER A 78 5.24 -6.31 17.94
CA SER A 78 5.29 -7.25 16.82
C SER A 78 5.75 -6.51 15.58
N GLN A 79 6.87 -6.93 15.00
CA GLN A 79 7.41 -6.31 13.79
C GLN A 79 6.63 -6.76 12.56
N TYR A 80 6.30 -5.82 11.67
CA TYR A 80 5.56 -6.12 10.44
C TYR A 80 6.36 -7.02 9.48
N VAL A 81 7.69 -7.00 9.54
CA VAL A 81 8.56 -7.82 8.67
C VAL A 81 8.43 -9.31 8.93
N ASP A 82 7.97 -9.70 10.13
CA ASP A 82 7.79 -11.10 10.51
C ASP A 82 6.42 -11.65 10.13
N THR A 83 5.51 -10.79 9.69
CA THR A 83 4.18 -11.20 9.24
C THR A 83 4.25 -12.04 7.96
N ASP A 84 3.29 -12.94 7.79
CA ASP A 84 3.25 -13.85 6.64
C ASP A 84 3.19 -13.10 5.31
N TRP A 85 2.42 -12.01 5.24
CA TRP A 85 2.27 -11.23 4.02
C TRP A 85 3.57 -10.52 3.61
N PHE A 86 4.33 -9.97 4.58
CA PHE A 86 5.59 -9.32 4.27
C PHE A 86 6.63 -10.35 3.83
N ARG A 87 6.76 -11.45 4.58
CA ARG A 87 7.67 -12.56 4.26
C ARG A 87 7.37 -13.17 2.90
N GLN A 88 6.11 -13.38 2.56
CA GLN A 88 5.68 -13.90 1.26
C GLN A 88 6.09 -12.96 0.12
N ALA A 89 5.83 -11.65 0.26
CA ALA A 89 6.22 -10.66 -0.74
C ALA A 89 7.74 -10.61 -0.93
N LYS A 90 8.49 -10.59 0.18
CA LYS A 90 9.97 -10.58 0.16
C LYS A 90 10.55 -11.86 -0.42
N ALA A 91 10.01 -13.02 -0.10
CA ALA A 91 10.46 -14.29 -0.66
C ALA A 91 10.23 -14.36 -2.18
N ARG A 92 9.08 -13.85 -2.65
CA ARG A 92 8.74 -13.85 -4.09
C ARG A 92 9.58 -12.85 -4.88
N HIS A 93 9.82 -11.67 -4.33
CA HIS A 93 10.34 -10.51 -5.06
C HIS A 93 11.72 -10.04 -4.60
N GLY A 94 12.35 -10.72 -3.64
CA GLY A 94 13.64 -10.32 -3.06
C GLY A 94 14.80 -10.45 -4.04
N ALA A 95 14.80 -11.50 -4.86
CA ALA A 95 15.82 -11.73 -5.90
C ALA A 95 15.23 -11.87 -7.31
N ASN A 96 13.90 -11.91 -7.43
CA ASN A 96 13.21 -12.10 -8.70
C ASN A 96 12.32 -10.89 -9.01
N PHE A 97 12.64 -10.20 -10.11
CA PHE A 97 11.91 -9.00 -10.58
C PHE A 97 11.15 -9.27 -11.88
N TYR A 98 10.87 -10.54 -12.18
CA TYR A 98 10.10 -10.92 -13.35
C TYR A 98 8.69 -10.31 -13.31
N GLY A 99 8.24 -9.76 -14.44
CA GLY A 99 6.94 -9.10 -14.58
C GLY A 99 6.88 -7.64 -14.11
N VAL A 100 7.95 -7.11 -13.50
CA VAL A 100 8.02 -5.69 -13.14
C VAL A 100 8.01 -4.84 -14.40
N LYS A 101 7.12 -3.85 -14.47
CA LYS A 101 6.96 -2.99 -15.65
C LYS A 101 7.73 -1.68 -15.46
N ARG A 102 8.23 -1.14 -16.58
CA ARG A 102 8.85 0.19 -16.63
C ARG A 102 7.78 1.22 -16.94
N TYR A 103 7.69 2.24 -16.09
CA TYR A 103 6.79 3.37 -16.22
C TYR A 103 7.58 4.63 -16.57
N LYS A 104 6.91 5.54 -17.26
CA LYS A 104 7.45 6.84 -17.67
C LYS A 104 6.54 7.93 -17.15
N LEU A 105 6.99 8.65 -16.13
CA LEU A 105 6.28 9.79 -15.57
C LEU A 105 6.80 11.08 -16.21
N ARG A 106 5.87 11.85 -16.78
CA ARG A 106 6.11 13.17 -17.36
C ARG A 106 5.56 14.24 -16.42
N ALA A 107 6.26 14.43 -15.30
CA ALA A 107 5.85 15.38 -14.28
C ALA A 107 6.21 16.83 -14.68
N TYR A 108 5.22 17.73 -14.56
CA TYR A 108 5.41 19.16 -14.72
C TYR A 108 5.19 19.83 -13.37
N VAL A 109 6.04 20.79 -13.03
CA VAL A 109 6.02 21.57 -11.79
C VAL A 109 5.63 23.01 -12.12
N ARG A 110 5.00 23.72 -11.17
CA ARG A 110 4.67 25.14 -11.34
C ARG A 110 5.95 25.97 -11.31
N SER A 111 6.09 26.93 -12.22
CA SER A 111 7.30 27.79 -12.30
C SER A 111 7.39 28.82 -11.18
N ASN A 112 6.26 29.21 -10.60
CA ASN A 112 6.16 30.19 -9.52
C ASN A 112 4.93 29.91 -8.64
N ILE A 113 4.85 30.61 -7.51
CA ILE A 113 3.74 30.46 -6.54
C ILE A 113 2.36 30.76 -7.15
N ASN A 114 2.32 31.70 -8.10
CA ASN A 114 1.10 32.09 -8.82
C ASN A 114 0.70 31.09 -9.92
N GLY A 115 1.54 30.09 -10.23
CA GLY A 115 1.28 29.06 -11.24
C GLY A 115 1.17 29.58 -12.67
N THR A 116 1.85 30.67 -13.02
CA THR A 116 1.69 31.33 -14.33
C THR A 116 2.21 30.49 -15.50
N SER A 117 3.14 29.57 -15.26
CA SER A 117 3.60 28.62 -16.27
C SER A 117 4.00 27.29 -15.63
N SER A 118 4.10 26.24 -16.47
CA SER A 118 4.57 24.92 -16.06
C SER A 118 5.96 24.66 -16.63
N VAL A 119 6.84 24.13 -15.78
CA VAL A 119 8.20 23.73 -16.12
C VAL A 119 8.34 22.23 -15.95
N ARG A 120 9.28 21.63 -16.68
CA ARG A 120 9.58 20.20 -16.54
C ARG A 120 10.29 19.98 -15.21
N HIS A 121 9.91 18.92 -14.51
CA HIS A 121 10.64 18.45 -13.32
C HIS A 121 12.12 18.15 -13.68
N GLU A 122 13.06 18.29 -12.74
CA GLU A 122 14.50 18.10 -13.02
C GLU A 122 14.79 16.75 -13.72
N PHE A 123 14.22 15.67 -13.18
CA PHE A 123 14.39 14.32 -13.72
C PHE A 123 13.42 13.98 -14.86
N PHE A 124 12.97 14.95 -15.67
CA PHE A 124 11.99 14.70 -16.74
C PHE A 124 12.60 13.99 -17.97
N PRO A 125 12.03 12.86 -18.44
CA PRO A 125 10.95 12.08 -17.82
C PRO A 125 11.49 11.15 -16.73
N VAL A 126 10.76 11.01 -15.63
CA VAL A 126 11.14 10.10 -14.54
C VAL A 126 10.82 8.69 -15.01
N LEU A 127 11.86 7.86 -15.09
CA LEU A 127 11.76 6.46 -15.51
C LEU A 127 11.94 5.60 -14.27
N TYR A 128 10.93 4.81 -13.93
CA TYR A 128 10.96 3.93 -12.77
C TYR A 128 10.36 2.57 -13.10
N ARG A 129 10.65 1.59 -12.25
CA ARG A 129 10.12 0.23 -12.35
C ARG A 129 9.17 0.01 -11.18
N ALA A 130 7.97 -0.48 -11.46
CA ALA A 130 6.97 -0.74 -10.44
C ALA A 130 6.22 -2.05 -10.71
N ALA A 131 5.68 -2.62 -9.63
CA ALA A 131 4.83 -3.79 -9.70
C ALA A 131 3.49 -3.42 -10.36
N PRO A 132 3.07 -4.10 -11.44
CA PRO A 132 1.68 -4.03 -11.87
C PRO A 132 0.80 -4.86 -10.91
N TYR A 133 -0.52 -4.73 -11.06
CA TYR A 133 -1.51 -5.39 -10.18
C TYR A 133 -1.29 -6.92 -10.10
N GLU A 134 -0.86 -7.57 -11.17
CA GLU A 134 -0.69 -9.02 -11.22
C GLU A 134 0.46 -9.55 -10.34
N LEU A 135 1.38 -8.68 -9.91
CA LEU A 135 2.49 -9.05 -9.01
C LEU A 135 2.12 -8.92 -7.52
N GLY A 136 1.07 -8.16 -7.21
CA GLY A 136 0.49 -8.12 -5.88
C GLY A 136 -0.35 -9.35 -5.59
N PHE A 137 -0.92 -9.42 -4.40
CA PHE A 137 -1.80 -10.50 -3.99
C PHE A 137 -2.74 -10.07 -2.85
N TRP A 138 -3.86 -10.78 -2.73
CA TRP A 138 -4.76 -10.65 -1.60
C TRP A 138 -4.40 -11.67 -0.52
N THR A 139 -4.38 -11.22 0.73
CA THR A 139 -4.27 -12.10 1.90
C THR A 139 -5.59 -12.85 2.14
N LYS A 140 -5.53 -13.91 2.95
CA LYS A 140 -6.74 -14.58 3.42
C LYS A 140 -7.55 -13.63 4.32
N PRO A 141 -8.89 -13.70 4.30
CA PRO A 141 -9.73 -12.98 5.25
C PRO A 141 -9.28 -13.27 6.68
N HIS A 142 -9.10 -12.22 7.48
CA HIS A 142 -8.79 -12.34 8.89
C HIS A 142 -9.49 -11.23 9.68
N PHE A 143 -9.78 -11.51 10.95
CA PHE A 143 -10.30 -10.51 11.86
C PHE A 143 -9.14 -9.76 12.49
N ARG A 144 -9.10 -8.43 12.31
CA ARG A 144 -8.21 -7.58 13.09
C ARG A 144 -8.89 -7.15 14.38
N CYS A 145 -8.13 -7.23 15.46
CA CYS A 145 -8.57 -6.92 16.83
C CYS A 145 -7.45 -6.23 17.62
N ASP A 146 -6.67 -5.39 16.94
CA ASP A 146 -5.51 -4.68 17.49
C ASP A 146 -5.88 -3.40 18.25
N GLY A 147 -7.18 -3.19 18.51
CA GLY A 147 -7.73 -1.99 19.13
C GLY A 147 -7.74 -0.77 18.21
N LYS A 148 -7.31 -0.91 16.95
CA LYS A 148 -7.25 0.16 15.95
C LYS A 148 -8.27 -0.11 14.84
N VAL A 149 -8.24 -1.32 14.31
CA VAL A 149 -9.19 -1.84 13.32
C VAL A 149 -9.87 -3.08 13.89
N ASP A 150 -11.17 -2.96 14.17
CA ASP A 150 -12.00 -4.06 14.70
C ASP A 150 -12.98 -4.54 13.62
N ALA A 151 -12.44 -5.20 12.58
CA ALA A 151 -13.23 -5.65 11.44
C ALA A 151 -12.61 -6.89 10.76
N TRP A 152 -13.48 -7.67 10.11
CA TRP A 152 -13.05 -8.68 9.14
C TRP A 152 -12.55 -7.95 7.89
N VAL A 153 -11.28 -8.18 7.54
CA VAL A 153 -10.63 -7.53 6.41
C VAL A 153 -9.92 -8.52 5.48
N MET A 154 -9.79 -8.12 4.23
CA MET A 154 -8.80 -8.65 3.30
C MET A 154 -7.79 -7.55 2.97
N THR A 155 -6.52 -7.89 3.03
CA THR A 155 -5.43 -6.97 2.70
C THR A 155 -4.92 -7.28 1.31
N TYR A 156 -4.93 -6.28 0.42
CA TYR A 156 -4.16 -6.34 -0.81
C TYR A 156 -2.74 -5.87 -0.55
N VAL A 157 -1.75 -6.61 -1.03
CA VAL A 157 -0.32 -6.37 -0.80
C VAL A 157 0.36 -6.21 -2.15
N SER A 158 1.04 -5.08 -2.35
CA SER A 158 1.80 -4.79 -3.57
C SER A 158 3.27 -4.52 -3.23
N PRO A 159 4.23 -5.25 -3.82
CA PRO A 159 5.65 -4.95 -3.62
C PRO A 159 6.03 -3.64 -4.33
N PHE A 160 7.01 -2.94 -3.79
CA PHE A 160 7.65 -1.82 -4.47
C PHE A 160 9.17 -1.93 -4.43
N PHE A 161 9.80 -1.28 -5.41
CA PHE A 161 11.19 -1.48 -5.74
C PHE A 161 11.91 -0.14 -5.84
N GLY A 162 13.21 -0.18 -5.60
CA GLY A 162 14.12 0.96 -5.77
C GLY A 162 15.42 0.48 -6.37
N LEU A 163 16.30 1.42 -6.71
CA LEU A 163 17.67 1.06 -7.07
C LEU A 163 18.50 0.85 -5.81
N ASP A 164 19.53 0.02 -5.88
CA ASP A 164 20.54 -0.13 -4.82
C ASP A 164 21.31 1.18 -4.59
N SER A 165 22.14 1.24 -3.53
CA SER A 165 22.93 2.43 -3.18
C SER A 165 23.86 2.88 -4.31
N LEU A 166 24.39 1.93 -5.09
CA LEU A 166 25.21 2.17 -6.26
C LEU A 166 24.40 2.55 -7.52
N ARG A 167 23.06 2.52 -7.43
CA ARG A 167 22.09 2.79 -8.50
C ARG A 167 22.27 1.93 -9.76
N THR A 168 22.79 0.73 -9.60
CA THR A 168 23.08 -0.24 -10.68
C THR A 168 22.02 -1.32 -10.82
N ARG A 169 21.39 -1.74 -9.72
CA ARG A 169 20.50 -2.90 -9.68
C ARG A 169 19.18 -2.53 -9.03
N LEU A 170 18.11 -3.16 -9.52
CA LEU A 170 16.81 -3.08 -8.87
C LEU A 170 16.83 -3.93 -7.60
N GLU A 171 16.26 -3.42 -6.53
CA GLU A 171 16.11 -4.11 -5.27
C GLU A 171 14.69 -3.97 -4.71
N PHE A 172 14.27 -5.00 -3.98
CA PHE A 172 13.07 -4.96 -3.17
C PHE A 172 13.23 -3.92 -2.06
N ARG A 173 12.31 -2.97 -1.98
CA ARG A 173 12.33 -1.90 -0.96
C ARG A 173 11.28 -2.10 0.11
N GLY A 174 10.20 -2.81 -0.19
CA GLY A 174 9.11 -3.01 0.75
C GLY A 174 7.80 -3.37 0.06
N VAL A 175 6.71 -3.21 0.80
CA VAL A 175 5.34 -3.42 0.29
C VAL A 175 4.41 -2.29 0.68
N THR A 176 3.43 -2.01 -0.16
CA THR A 176 2.26 -1.22 0.20
C THR A 176 1.09 -2.15 0.47
N THR A 177 0.21 -1.76 1.39
CA THR A 177 -1.00 -2.51 1.71
C THR A 177 -2.23 -1.64 1.70
N VAL A 178 -3.36 -2.24 1.35
CA VAL A 178 -4.70 -1.65 1.46
C VAL A 178 -5.61 -2.68 2.07
N ASP A 179 -6.32 -2.29 3.13
CA ASP A 179 -7.24 -3.14 3.84
C ASP A 179 -8.68 -2.80 3.49
N VAL A 180 -9.39 -3.80 2.99
CA VAL A 180 -10.79 -3.70 2.59
C VAL A 180 -11.64 -4.54 3.54
N PRO A 181 -12.63 -3.94 4.22
CA PRO A 181 -13.59 -4.67 5.03
C PRO A 181 -14.39 -5.66 4.18
N LEU A 182 -14.57 -6.87 4.69
CA LEU A 182 -15.39 -7.89 4.03
C LEU A 182 -16.84 -7.43 3.80
N SER A 183 -17.35 -6.53 4.64
CA SER A 183 -18.69 -5.96 4.50
C SER A 183 -18.89 -5.14 3.22
N PHE A 184 -17.79 -4.65 2.60
CA PHE A 184 -17.85 -3.94 1.32
C PHE A 184 -17.62 -4.84 0.11
N LEU A 185 -17.26 -6.11 0.34
CA LEU A 185 -17.17 -7.11 -0.72
C LEU A 185 -18.53 -7.76 -0.91
N GLU A 186 -18.98 -7.89 -2.15
CA GLU A 186 -20.18 -8.65 -2.49
C GLU A 186 -19.87 -10.15 -2.35
N LEU A 187 -19.94 -10.66 -1.13
CA LEU A 187 -19.72 -12.06 -0.81
C LEU A 187 -20.94 -12.87 -1.23
N ASN A 188 -20.83 -13.58 -2.36
CA ASN A 188 -21.87 -14.51 -2.78
C ASN A 188 -21.73 -15.83 -1.99
N GLN A 189 -22.56 -16.02 -0.97
CA GLN A 189 -22.57 -17.21 -0.12
C GLN A 189 -23.55 -18.30 -0.58
N CYS A 190 -24.27 -18.05 -1.67
CA CYS A 190 -25.33 -18.93 -2.16
C CYS A 190 -24.76 -20.27 -2.65
N PRO A 191 -25.61 -21.31 -2.72
CA PRO A 191 -25.23 -22.56 -3.33
C PRO A 191 -24.77 -22.38 -4.76
N MET A 192 -23.58 -22.88 -5.07
CA MET A 192 -23.05 -22.88 -6.43
C MET A 192 -22.32 -24.19 -6.74
N PRO A 193 -22.31 -24.61 -8.03
CA PRO A 193 -21.58 -25.79 -8.46
C PRO A 193 -20.12 -25.78 -8.04
N TYR A 194 -19.53 -26.96 -7.86
CA TYR A 194 -18.11 -27.10 -7.51
C TYR A 194 -17.19 -26.44 -8.56
N THR A 195 -17.61 -26.39 -9.82
CA THR A 195 -16.86 -25.82 -10.96
C THR A 195 -16.72 -24.29 -10.94
N VAL A 196 -17.55 -23.57 -10.18
CA VAL A 196 -17.48 -22.10 -10.12
C VAL A 196 -16.47 -21.66 -9.05
N PRO A 197 -15.41 -20.90 -9.39
CA PRO A 197 -14.43 -20.44 -8.41
C PRO A 197 -15.03 -19.34 -7.53
N ASN A 198 -15.44 -19.72 -6.32
CA ASN A 198 -15.84 -18.81 -5.25
C ASN A 198 -15.53 -19.47 -3.90
N ALA A 199 -14.71 -18.81 -3.08
CA ALA A 199 -14.31 -19.29 -1.76
C ALA A 199 -15.45 -19.26 -0.71
N PHE A 200 -16.51 -18.49 -0.97
CA PHE A 200 -17.63 -18.29 -0.06
C PHE A 200 -18.88 -19.08 -0.46
N LYS A 201 -18.86 -19.83 -1.57
CA LYS A 201 -20.03 -20.62 -1.99
C LYS A 201 -20.38 -21.68 -0.94
N ASN A 202 -21.67 -21.97 -0.80
CA ASN A 202 -22.19 -22.94 0.17
C ASN A 202 -21.85 -22.60 1.65
N THR A 203 -21.46 -21.36 1.98
CA THR A 203 -21.23 -20.95 3.38
C THR A 203 -22.42 -20.20 3.99
N ALA A 204 -23.50 -20.01 3.23
CA ALA A 204 -24.73 -19.42 3.76
C ALA A 204 -25.31 -20.29 4.88
N ARG A 205 -25.69 -19.65 5.99
CA ARG A 205 -26.35 -20.32 7.13
C ARG A 205 -27.85 -20.55 6.93
N CYS A 206 -28.42 -19.98 5.88
CA CYS A 206 -29.85 -20.12 5.59
C CYS A 206 -30.17 -21.56 5.16
N ASP A 207 -31.29 -22.07 5.68
CA ASP A 207 -31.86 -23.34 5.21
C ASP A 207 -32.22 -23.21 3.71
N TYR A 208 -31.88 -24.24 2.94
CA TYR A 208 -32.14 -24.28 1.49
C TYR A 208 -33.60 -24.58 1.17
N LEU A 209 -34.37 -25.01 2.17
CA LEU A 209 -35.81 -25.19 2.07
C LEU A 209 -36.51 -23.86 2.30
N SER A 210 -37.19 -23.34 1.28
CA SER A 210 -38.09 -22.21 1.48
C SER A 210 -39.27 -22.68 2.35
N THR A 211 -39.51 -22.02 3.48
CA THR A 211 -40.73 -22.23 4.25
C THR A 211 -41.90 -21.55 3.54
N LYS A 212 -42.37 -22.15 2.44
CA LYS A 212 -43.72 -21.95 1.94
C LYS A 212 -44.35 -23.30 1.61
N VAL A 213 -44.76 -23.98 2.66
CA VAL A 213 -45.93 -24.87 2.58
C VAL A 213 -47.04 -24.15 3.32
N GLY A 214 -47.76 -23.31 2.58
CA GLY A 214 -48.98 -22.65 3.01
C GLY A 214 -50.02 -22.88 1.93
N SER A 215 -50.81 -23.94 2.15
CA SER A 215 -52.03 -24.33 1.45
C SER A 215 -53.02 -23.18 1.28
#